data_AF-A0A3C0S1C7-F1
#
_entry.id   AF-A0A3C0S1C7-F1
#
_cell.length_a   1.000
_cell.length_b   1.000
_cell.length_c   1.000
_cell.angle_alpha   90.00
_cell.angle_beta   90.00
_cell.angle_gamma   90.00
#
_symmetry.space_group_name_H-M   'P 1'
#
loop_
_entity.id
_entity.type
_entity.pdbx_description
1 polymer ?
#
loop_
_entity_poly.entity_id
_entity_poly.type
_entity_poly.pdbx_seq_one_letter_code
_entity_poly.pdbx_strand_id
1 'polypeptide(L)'
;MDVKATLSRICRKIKHIGATEITNDFNEDYAKGYEHATKLLCIAMDNEFGNYVQIEENKALVIRGLKKKIEDLEKKCLAQKLNIDKMEDLLNRTSTITLSNNKKKKIFRAVAVITGQPYEYIKEQFVELL
;
A
#
# COMPACT_ATOMS: atom_id res chain seq x y z
N MET A 1 -10.02 -21.83 -1.28
CA MET A 1 -11.12 -22.80 -1.09
C MET A 1 -12.30 -22.24 -1.87
N ASP A 2 -12.58 -22.78 -3.06
CA ASP A 2 -13.45 -22.12 -4.04
C ASP A 2 -14.91 -22.59 -3.86
N VAL A 3 -15.57 -22.02 -2.85
CA VAL A 3 -16.97 -22.29 -2.51
C VAL A 3 -17.87 -22.07 -3.74
N LYS A 4 -17.56 -21.06 -4.56
CA LYS A 4 -18.27 -20.79 -5.82
C LYS A 4 -18.12 -21.92 -6.83
N ALA A 5 -16.90 -22.43 -7.04
CA ALA A 5 -16.69 -23.58 -7.92
C ALA A 5 -17.37 -24.86 -7.42
N THR A 6 -17.45 -25.06 -6.10
CA THR A 6 -18.15 -26.21 -5.50
C THR A 6 -19.67 -26.10 -5.70
N LEU A 7 -20.26 -24.95 -5.35
CA LEU A 7 -21.69 -24.69 -5.55
C LEU A 7 -22.08 -24.75 -7.03
N SER A 8 -21.23 -24.24 -7.93
CA SER A 8 -21.44 -24.35 -9.38
C SER A 8 -21.47 -25.81 -9.85
N ARG A 9 -20.60 -26.66 -9.28
CA ARG A 9 -20.57 -28.10 -9.58
C ARG A 9 -21.84 -28.81 -9.11
N ILE A 10 -22.29 -28.51 -7.89
CA ILE A 10 -23.54 -29.05 -7.33
C ILE A 10 -24.73 -28.66 -8.21
N CYS A 11 -24.84 -27.38 -8.58
CA CYS A 11 -25.92 -26.89 -9.43
C CYS A 11 -25.94 -27.56 -10.82
N ARG A 12 -24.77 -27.78 -11.44
CA ARG A 12 -24.67 -28.54 -12.70
C ARG A 12 -25.12 -29.99 -12.54
N LYS A 13 -24.76 -30.64 -11.42
CA LYS A 13 -25.15 -32.03 -11.15
C LYS A 13 -26.66 -32.16 -10.96
N ILE A 14 -27.29 -31.22 -10.24
CA ILE A 14 -28.76 -31.16 -10.07
C ILE A 14 -29.45 -30.98 -11.43
N LYS A 15 -28.98 -30.07 -12.28
CA LYS A 15 -29.51 -29.88 -13.64
C LYS A 15 -29.39 -31.15 -14.49
N HIS A 16 -28.28 -31.86 -14.38
CA HIS A 16 -28.05 -33.10 -15.11
C HIS A 16 -29.03 -34.19 -14.66
N ILE A 17 -29.15 -34.43 -13.35
CA ILE A 17 -30.12 -35.39 -12.77
C ILE A 17 -31.55 -35.06 -13.22
N GLY A 18 -31.92 -33.78 -13.21
CA GLY A 18 -33.21 -33.32 -13.72
C GLY A 18 -33.49 -33.71 -15.18
N ALA A 19 -32.47 -33.71 -16.02
CA ALA A 19 -32.60 -34.00 -17.46
C ALA A 19 -32.49 -35.49 -17.81
N THR A 20 -31.84 -36.30 -16.97
CA THR A 20 -31.54 -37.71 -17.29
C THR A 20 -32.29 -38.72 -16.43
N GLU A 21 -32.52 -38.43 -15.15
CA GLU A 21 -33.11 -39.37 -14.20
C GLU A 21 -34.55 -38.96 -13.90
N ILE A 22 -34.78 -37.69 -13.56
CA ILE A 22 -36.11 -37.24 -13.11
C ILE A 22 -37.16 -37.28 -14.21
N THR A 23 -36.80 -36.91 -15.44
CA THR A 23 -37.70 -36.93 -16.61
C THR A 23 -38.03 -38.33 -17.11
N ASN A 24 -37.18 -39.33 -16.82
CA ASN A 24 -37.33 -40.69 -17.33
C ASN A 24 -37.91 -41.66 -16.30
N ASP A 25 -37.57 -41.48 -15.02
CA ASP A 25 -37.87 -42.46 -13.96
C ASP A 25 -39.05 -42.06 -13.06
N PHE A 26 -39.57 -40.82 -13.19
CA PHE A 26 -40.62 -40.28 -12.34
C PHE A 26 -41.81 -39.76 -13.14
N ASN A 27 -42.96 -39.59 -12.46
CA ASN A 27 -44.16 -39.06 -13.08
C ASN A 27 -44.02 -37.56 -13.41
N GLU A 28 -44.89 -37.07 -14.29
CA GLU A 28 -44.83 -35.71 -14.83
C GLU A 28 -44.96 -34.63 -13.75
N ASP A 29 -45.80 -34.85 -12.74
CA ASP A 29 -46.02 -33.90 -11.65
C ASP A 29 -44.77 -33.74 -10.77
N TYR A 30 -44.08 -34.85 -10.49
CA TYR A 30 -42.80 -34.82 -9.78
C TYR A 30 -41.72 -34.12 -10.60
N ALA A 31 -41.65 -34.40 -11.91
CA ALA A 31 -40.69 -33.76 -12.81
C ALA A 31 -40.89 -32.24 -12.87
N LYS A 32 -42.15 -31.77 -12.94
CA LYS A 32 -42.48 -30.34 -12.86
C LYS A 32 -42.08 -29.71 -11.53
N GLY A 33 -42.31 -30.42 -10.41
CA GLY A 33 -41.87 -29.98 -9.07
C GLY A 33 -40.35 -29.84 -8.97
N TYR A 34 -39.62 -30.81 -9.53
CA TYR A 34 -38.15 -30.79 -9.58
C TYR A 34 -37.60 -29.65 -10.44
N GLU A 35 -38.21 -29.42 -11.61
CA GLU A 35 -37.85 -28.32 -12.51
C GLU A 35 -38.04 -26.96 -11.81
N HIS A 36 -39.17 -26.79 -11.12
CA HIS A 36 -39.47 -25.58 -10.36
C HIS A 36 -38.45 -25.36 -9.22
N ALA A 37 -38.14 -26.39 -8.44
CA ALA A 37 -37.12 -26.31 -7.38
C ALA A 37 -35.73 -25.98 -7.94
N THR A 38 -35.37 -26.53 -9.10
CA THR A 38 -34.10 -26.24 -9.78
C THR A 38 -34.03 -24.78 -10.26
N LYS A 39 -35.14 -24.20 -10.74
CA LYS A 39 -35.22 -22.78 -11.10
C LYS A 39 -35.02 -21.88 -9.89
N LEU A 40 -35.68 -22.17 -8.76
CA LEU A 40 -35.50 -21.44 -7.51
C LEU A 40 -34.04 -21.49 -7.02
N LEU A 41 -33.40 -22.66 -7.11
CA LEU A 41 -31.99 -22.82 -6.79
C LEU A 41 -31.09 -21.96 -7.68
N CYS A 42 -31.37 -21.88 -8.99
CA CYS A 42 -30.59 -21.03 -9.90
C CYS A 42 -30.71 -19.55 -9.52
N ILE A 43 -31.92 -19.09 -9.20
CA ILE A 43 -32.15 -17.70 -8.77
C ILE A 43 -31.39 -17.40 -7.48
N ALA A 44 -31.43 -18.30 -6.49
CA ALA A 44 -30.67 -18.14 -5.24
C ALA A 44 -29.14 -18.14 -5.49
N MET A 45 -28.66 -19.03 -6.36
CA MET A 45 -27.25 -19.11 -6.75
C MET A 45 -26.74 -17.81 -7.38
N ASP A 46 -27.54 -17.17 -8.23
CA ASP A 46 -27.15 -15.94 -8.90
C ASP A 46 -27.29 -14.73 -7.97
N ASN A 47 -28.41 -14.60 -7.26
CA ASN A 47 -28.72 -13.40 -6.48
C ASN A 47 -28.06 -13.37 -5.10
N GLU A 48 -28.00 -14.49 -4.38
CA GLU A 48 -27.47 -14.52 -3.01
C GLU A 48 -25.99 -14.89 -3.03
N PHE A 49 -25.63 -15.98 -3.71
CA PHE A 49 -24.26 -16.48 -3.71
C PHE A 49 -23.36 -15.74 -4.71
N GLY A 50 -23.87 -15.39 -5.90
CA GLY A 50 -23.11 -14.63 -6.91
C GLY A 50 -22.64 -13.28 -6.37
N ASN A 51 -23.56 -12.51 -5.78
CA ASN A 51 -23.27 -11.20 -5.20
C ASN A 51 -22.35 -11.31 -3.97
N TYR A 52 -22.60 -12.26 -3.06
CA TYR A 52 -21.75 -12.45 -1.88
C TYR A 52 -20.30 -12.80 -2.25
N VAL A 53 -20.10 -13.72 -3.20
CA VAL A 53 -18.75 -14.09 -3.64
C VAL A 53 -18.05 -12.92 -4.33
N GLN A 54 -18.76 -12.13 -5.14
CA GLN A 54 -18.18 -10.94 -5.75
C GLN A 54 -17.76 -9.90 -4.69
N ILE A 55 -18.54 -9.73 -3.63
CA ILE A 55 -18.18 -8.86 -2.50
C ILE A 55 -16.91 -9.35 -1.80
N GLU A 56 -16.79 -10.64 -1.53
CA GLU A 56 -15.59 -11.22 -0.90
C GLU A 56 -14.35 -11.13 -1.81
N GLU A 57 -14.50 -11.38 -3.11
CA GLU A 57 -13.43 -11.18 -4.11
C GLU A 57 -12.97 -9.72 -4.14
N ASN A 58 -13.92 -8.77 -4.14
CA ASN A 58 -13.62 -7.34 -4.10
C ASN A 58 -12.90 -6.95 -2.79
N LYS A 59 -13.34 -7.47 -1.64
CA LYS A 59 -12.66 -7.25 -0.35
C LYS A 59 -11.23 -7.78 -0.38
N ALA A 60 -11.01 -8.97 -0.91
CA ALA A 60 -9.68 -9.55 -1.02
C ALA A 60 -8.75 -8.72 -1.91
N LEU A 61 -9.26 -8.18 -3.02
CA LEU A 61 -8.52 -7.24 -3.88
C LEU A 61 -8.18 -5.93 -3.16
N VAL A 62 -9.13 -5.35 -2.44
CA VAL A 62 -8.90 -4.13 -1.64
C VAL A 62 -7.86 -4.39 -0.56
N ILE A 63 -7.97 -5.50 0.18
CA ILE A 63 -6.99 -5.89 1.21
C ILE A 63 -5.59 -6.04 0.59
N ARG A 64 -5.47 -6.68 -0.58
CA ARG A 64 -4.19 -6.81 -1.28
C ARG A 64 -3.62 -5.44 -1.67
N GLY A 65 -4.46 -4.54 -2.18
CA GLY A 65 -4.06 -3.16 -2.52
C GLY A 65 -3.58 -2.37 -1.30
N LEU A 66 -4.30 -2.48 -0.18
CA LEU A 66 -3.93 -1.85 1.08
C LEU A 66 -2.61 -2.40 1.65
N LYS A 67 -2.40 -3.73 1.61
CA LYS A 67 -1.14 -4.34 2.03
C LYS A 67 0.06 -3.82 1.23
N LYS A 68 -0.07 -3.73 -0.10
CA LYS A 68 0.99 -3.16 -0.94
C LYS A 68 1.27 -1.69 -0.59
N LYS A 69 0.23 -0.91 -0.32
CA LYS A 69 0.38 0.50 0.09
C LYS A 69 1.09 0.62 1.44
N ILE A 70 0.83 -0.29 2.38
CA ILE A 70 1.54 -0.35 3.67
C ILE A 70 3.02 -0.66 3.43
N GLU A 71 3.36 -1.69 2.66
CA GLU A 71 4.75 -2.04 2.34
C GLU A 71 5.51 -0.87 1.68
N ASP A 72 4.85 -0.15 0.77
CA ASP A 72 5.45 1.02 0.11
C ASP A 72 5.67 2.20 1.09
N LEU A 73 4.75 2.41 2.03
CA LEU A 73 4.89 3.42 3.08
C LEU A 73 5.98 3.05 4.09
N GLU A 74 6.08 1.78 4.49
CA GLU A 74 7.14 1.29 5.38
C GLU A 74 8.54 1.52 4.79
N LYS A 75 8.71 1.24 3.49
CA LYS A 75 9.96 1.54 2.77
C LYS A 75 10.28 3.03 2.78
N LYS A 76 9.29 3.89 2.57
CA LYS A 76 9.47 5.36 2.63
C LYS A 76 9.86 5.82 4.02
N CYS A 77 9.23 5.30 5.07
CA CYS A 77 9.57 5.61 6.45
C CYS A 77 11.01 5.19 6.79
N LEU A 78 11.42 3.98 6.39
CA LEU A 78 12.80 3.52 6.57
C LEU A 78 13.81 4.44 5.87
N ALA A 79 13.55 4.81 4.62
CA ALA A 79 14.41 5.73 3.88
C ALA A 79 14.49 7.12 4.52
N GLN A 80 13.36 7.64 5.01
CA GLN A 80 13.32 8.93 5.72
C GLN A 80 14.09 8.87 7.04
N LYS A 81 13.95 7.79 7.82
CA LYS A 81 14.71 7.60 9.05
C LYS A 81 16.21 7.60 8.79
N LEU A 82 16.68 6.85 7.78
CA LEU A 82 18.10 6.84 7.40
C LEU A 82 18.61 8.22 6.97
N ASN A 83 17.76 9.05 6.35
CA ASN A 83 18.14 10.42 6.01
C ASN A 83 18.21 11.33 7.24
N ILE A 84 17.32 11.16 8.21
CA ILE A 84 17.36 11.88 9.49
C ILE A 84 18.64 11.50 10.24
N ASP A 85 18.94 10.21 10.37
CA ASP A 85 20.14 9.72 11.05
C ASP A 85 21.41 10.33 10.42
N LYS A 86 21.49 10.37 9.08
CA LYS A 86 22.60 11.02 8.35
C LYS A 86 22.69 12.52 8.61
N MET A 87 21.55 13.21 8.68
CA MET A 87 21.50 14.66 8.96
C MET A 87 21.94 14.95 10.39
N GLU A 88 21.54 14.14 11.36
CA GLU A 88 21.99 14.24 12.76
C GLU A 88 23.50 14.00 12.88
N ASP A 89 24.03 12.98 12.21
CA ASP A 89 25.48 12.73 12.16
C ASP A 89 26.26 13.91 11.55
N LEU A 90 25.76 14.49 10.46
CA LEU A 90 26.35 15.68 9.85
C LEU A 90 26.27 16.89 10.78
N LEU A 91 25.14 17.09 11.47
CA LEU A 91 24.97 18.18 12.42
C LEU A 91 25.96 18.05 13.58
N ASN A 92 26.09 16.86 14.17
CA ASN A 92 27.03 16.57 15.26
C ASN A 92 28.49 16.74 14.84
N ARG A 93 28.82 16.35 13.60
CA ARG A 93 30.14 16.61 13.03
C ARG A 93 30.37 18.11 12.79
N THR A 94 29.38 18.83 12.31
CA THR A 94 29.53 20.25 11.97
C THR A 94 29.55 21.15 13.20
N SER A 95 28.77 20.81 14.23
CA SER A 95 28.75 21.52 15.52
C SER A 95 30.06 21.40 16.29
N THR A 96 30.86 20.36 16.01
CA THR A 96 32.20 20.15 16.58
C THR A 96 33.33 20.70 15.72
N ILE A 97 33.08 21.04 14.45
CA ILE A 97 34.06 21.70 13.56
C ILE A 97 34.17 23.17 13.96
N THR A 98 35.13 23.46 14.82
CA THR A 98 35.62 24.83 15.05
C THR A 98 36.69 25.17 14.02
N LEU A 99 36.50 26.24 13.26
CA LEU A 99 37.54 26.74 12.36
C LEU A 99 38.75 27.19 13.19
N SER A 100 39.93 26.64 12.92
CA SER A 100 41.17 27.13 13.55
C SER A 100 41.33 28.65 13.33
N ASN A 101 41.90 29.37 14.30
CA ASN A 101 42.12 30.82 14.21
C ASN A 101 42.84 31.26 12.93
N ASN A 102 43.76 30.45 12.40
CA ASN A 102 44.44 30.73 11.13
C ASN A 102 43.50 30.69 9.92
N LYS A 103 42.53 29.77 9.90
CA LYS A 103 41.51 29.70 8.84
C LYS A 103 40.51 30.86 8.98
N LYS A 104 40.06 31.18 10.21
CA LYS A 104 39.22 32.36 10.49
C LYS A 104 39.86 33.65 9.97
N LYS A 105 41.14 33.90 10.30
CA LYS A 105 41.90 35.07 9.80
C LYS A 105 42.00 35.13 8.27
N LYS A 106 42.16 33.99 7.59
CA LYS A 106 42.18 33.95 6.11
C LYS A 106 40.84 34.33 5.51
N ILE A 107 39.73 33.86 6.10
CA ILE A 107 38.37 34.22 5.66
C ILE A 107 38.14 35.72 5.86
N PHE A 108 38.43 36.26 7.04
CA PHE A 108 38.26 37.68 7.32
C PHE A 108 39.09 38.56 6.38
N ARG A 109 40.34 38.17 6.06
CA ARG A 109 41.17 38.87 5.07
C ARG A 109 40.57 38.81 3.67
N ALA A 110 40.07 37.65 3.23
CA ALA A 110 39.45 37.51 1.92
C ALA A 110 38.20 38.38 1.79
N VAL A 111 37.35 38.41 2.82
CA VAL A 111 36.16 39.26 2.86
C VAL A 111 36.54 40.74 2.83
N ALA A 112 37.50 41.17 3.64
CA ALA A 112 38.01 42.55 3.65
C ALA A 112 38.53 43.00 2.27
N VAL A 113 39.22 42.10 1.54
CA VAL A 113 39.70 42.38 0.18
C VAL A 113 38.54 42.52 -0.81
N ILE A 114 37.52 41.67 -0.72
CA ILE A 114 36.38 41.69 -1.65
C ILE A 114 35.47 42.89 -1.40
N THR A 115 35.22 43.24 -0.13
CA THR A 115 34.30 44.32 0.24
C THR A 115 34.98 45.68 0.31
N GLY A 116 36.32 45.73 0.27
CA GLY A 116 37.12 46.95 0.44
C GLY A 116 37.07 47.51 1.87
N GLN A 117 36.50 46.78 2.82
CA GLN A 117 36.37 47.23 4.20
C GLN A 117 37.59 46.85 5.04
N PRO A 118 37.92 47.63 6.09
CA PRO A 118 39.02 47.31 6.98
C PRO A 118 38.85 45.94 7.64
N TYR A 119 39.96 45.19 7.76
CA TYR A 119 39.97 43.85 8.36
C TYR A 119 39.35 43.82 9.76
N GLU A 120 39.62 44.83 10.60
CA GLU A 120 39.08 44.86 11.97
C GLU A 120 37.57 45.09 11.99
N TYR A 121 37.03 45.88 11.05
CA TYR A 121 35.58 46.03 10.90
C TYR A 121 34.93 44.70 10.54
N ILE A 122 35.48 43.96 9.56
CA ILE A 122 34.97 42.64 9.18
C ILE A 122 35.05 41.66 10.35
N LYS A 123 36.17 41.62 11.07
CA LYS A 123 36.36 40.75 12.23
C LYS A 123 35.33 41.01 13.33
N GLU A 124 34.98 42.27 13.58
CA GLU A 124 33.95 42.66 14.54
C GLU A 124 32.53 42.27 14.11
N GLN A 125 32.25 42.13 12.80
CA GLN A 125 30.95 41.64 12.31
C GLN A 125 30.75 40.13 12.52
N PHE A 126 31.81 39.37 12.83
CA PHE A 126 31.76 37.91 13.04
C PHE A 126 31.99 37.53 14.51
N VAL A 127 31.29 38.20 15.45
CA VAL A 127 31.45 38.02 16.90
C VAL A 127 31.24 36.56 17.35
N GLU A 128 30.29 35.85 16.76
CA GLU A 128 30.01 34.43 17.07
C GLU A 128 31.10 33.46 16.57
N LEU A 129 31.98 33.92 15.68
CA LEU A 129 33.13 33.17 15.17
C LEU A 129 34.46 33.61 15.80
N LEU A 130 34.49 34.54 16.76
CA LEU A 130 35.71 34.87 17.51
C LEU A 130 36.01 33.76 18.52
#